data_AF-K0Z7Q3-F1
#
_entry.id   AF-K0Z7Q3-F1
#
_cell.length_a   1.000
_cell.length_b   1.000
_cell.length_c   1.000
_cell.angle_alpha   90.00
_cell.angle_beta   90.00
_cell.angle_gamma   90.00
#
_symmetry.space_group_name_H-M   'P 1'
#
loop_
_entity.id
_entity.type
_entity.pdbx_description
1 polymer ?
#
loop_
_entity_poly.entity_id
_entity_poly.type
_entity_poly.pdbx_seq_one_letter_code
_entity_poly.pdbx_strand_id
1 'polypeptide(L)'
;PVCAILLTHTHYDHIMSLDLVRKTFGNPPVYVAESEASWLYTPVDNLSGLPRHDDMADVVCKPAEHTFVFHEEYQLEEFHFTVLPTPGHSIGGVSLVFPDSHLVLTGDALFRETIGRTDLPTGSTEQLLHSIQTQLFTLPNYDVYPGHGPATTIAHEKTFNPFF
;
A
#
# COMPACT_ATOMS: atom_id res chain seq x y z
N PRO A 1 7.83 18.66 -11.07
CA PRO A 1 8.54 17.39 -11.39
C PRO A 1 8.00 16.31 -10.46
N VAL A 2 8.03 15.03 -10.84
CA VAL A 2 7.67 13.95 -9.90
C VAL A 2 8.87 13.69 -9.00
N CYS A 3 8.71 13.84 -7.68
CA CYS A 3 9.80 13.69 -6.71
C CYS A 3 10.02 12.23 -6.26
N ALA A 4 8.96 11.43 -6.20
CA ALA A 4 9.03 10.02 -5.81
C ALA A 4 7.78 9.24 -6.27
N ILE A 5 7.88 7.90 -6.21
CA ILE A 5 6.76 6.96 -6.32
C ILE A 5 6.75 6.11 -5.05
N LEU A 6 5.61 6.05 -4.36
CA LEU A 6 5.45 5.32 -3.11
C LEU A 6 4.49 4.14 -3.33
N LEU A 7 4.89 2.92 -2.96
CA LEU A 7 4.08 1.72 -3.13
C LEU A 7 3.49 1.27 -1.78
N THR A 8 2.17 1.16 -1.69
CA THR A 8 1.50 0.63 -0.49
C THR A 8 1.72 -0.87 -0.34
N HIS A 9 1.77 -1.58 -1.46
CA HIS A 9 2.16 -2.99 -1.60
C HIS A 9 2.43 -3.27 -3.08
N THR A 10 2.73 -4.52 -3.42
CA THR A 10 3.30 -4.89 -4.72
C THR A 10 2.45 -5.87 -5.52
N HIS A 11 1.16 -5.99 -5.25
CA HIS A 11 0.27 -6.71 -6.17
C HIS A 11 0.21 -6.02 -7.54
N TYR A 12 0.08 -6.81 -8.59
CA TYR A 12 0.19 -6.39 -9.99
C TYR A 12 -0.66 -5.17 -10.34
N ASP A 13 -1.87 -5.06 -9.81
CA ASP A 13 -2.81 -3.96 -10.08
C ASP A 13 -2.35 -2.61 -9.52
N HIS A 14 -1.40 -2.61 -8.59
CA HIS A 14 -0.78 -1.41 -8.02
C HIS A 14 0.58 -1.07 -8.66
N ILE A 15 1.19 -2.00 -9.41
CA ILE A 15 2.54 -1.82 -9.99
C ILE A 15 2.60 -1.93 -11.52
N MET A 16 1.54 -2.36 -12.21
CA MET A 16 1.53 -2.64 -13.65
C MET A 16 1.98 -1.47 -14.55
N SER A 17 1.85 -0.23 -14.06
CA SER A 17 2.29 0.97 -14.79
C SER A 17 3.57 1.61 -14.25
N LEU A 18 4.21 1.01 -13.23
CA LEU A 18 5.33 1.60 -12.51
C LEU A 18 6.47 2.02 -13.45
N ASP A 19 6.98 1.11 -14.26
CA ASP A 19 8.11 1.40 -15.15
C ASP A 19 7.73 2.36 -16.30
N LEU A 20 6.47 2.38 -16.72
CA LEU A 20 5.96 3.37 -17.67
C LEU A 20 5.97 4.78 -17.05
N VAL A 21 5.51 4.91 -15.80
CA VAL A 21 5.55 6.17 -15.04
C VAL A 21 7.00 6.61 -14.85
N ARG A 22 7.90 5.71 -14.41
CA ARG A 22 9.33 6.01 -14.25
C ARG A 22 9.93 6.56 -15.53
N LYS A 23 9.72 5.88 -16.65
CA LYS A 23 10.23 6.31 -17.97
C LYS A 23 9.67 7.67 -18.39
N THR A 24 8.39 7.93 -18.12
CA THR A 24 7.70 9.15 -18.55
C THR A 24 8.15 10.38 -17.75
N PHE A 25 8.41 10.22 -16.46
CA PHE A 25 8.69 11.32 -15.55
C PHE A 25 10.18 11.48 -15.16
N GLY A 26 11.10 10.88 -15.92
CA GLY A 26 12.54 11.07 -15.72
C GLY A 26 13.16 10.21 -14.62
N ASN A 27 12.59 9.03 -14.37
CA ASN A 27 13.00 8.03 -13.37
C ASN A 27 13.02 8.57 -11.92
N PRO A 28 11.88 9.07 -11.39
CA PRO A 28 11.77 9.32 -9.96
C PRO A 28 12.09 8.05 -9.14
N PRO A 29 12.65 8.21 -7.93
CA PRO A 29 12.93 7.08 -7.04
C PRO A 29 11.66 6.40 -6.56
N VAL A 30 11.70 5.07 -6.44
CA VAL A 30 10.61 4.25 -5.92
C VAL A 30 10.91 3.84 -4.49
N TYR A 31 9.87 3.86 -3.65
CA TYR A 31 9.88 3.37 -2.28
C TYR A 31 8.91 2.21 -2.10
N VAL A 32 9.36 1.17 -1.39
CA VAL A 32 8.59 -0.06 -1.15
C VAL A 32 8.91 -0.64 0.23
N ALA A 33 8.05 -1.48 0.80
CA ALA A 33 8.43 -2.26 1.97
C ALA A 33 9.50 -3.30 1.58
N GLU A 34 10.51 -3.49 2.44
CA GLU A 34 11.61 -4.43 2.17
C GLU A 34 11.12 -5.86 1.94
N SER A 35 10.10 -6.30 2.69
CA SER A 35 9.51 -7.64 2.58
C SER A 35 8.83 -7.93 1.25
N GLU A 36 8.57 -6.90 0.44
CA GLU A 36 7.94 -7.00 -0.88
C GLU A 36 8.82 -6.45 -2.01
N ALA A 37 10.04 -6.01 -1.72
CA ALA A 37 10.91 -5.41 -2.74
C ALA A 37 11.20 -6.36 -3.91
N SER A 38 11.30 -7.67 -3.65
CA SER A 38 11.51 -8.68 -4.69
C SER A 38 10.26 -8.99 -5.52
N TRP A 39 9.07 -8.67 -5.03
CA TRP A 39 7.81 -8.95 -5.73
C TRP A 39 7.67 -8.07 -6.97
N LEU A 40 8.32 -6.91 -7.00
CA LEU A 40 8.43 -6.04 -8.18
C LEU A 40 8.87 -6.78 -9.44
N TYR A 41 9.66 -7.84 -9.30
CA TYR A 41 10.19 -8.63 -10.42
C TYR A 41 9.94 -10.13 -10.26
N THR A 42 8.98 -10.53 -9.41
CA THR A 42 8.60 -11.94 -9.19
C THR A 42 7.11 -12.12 -9.48
N PRO A 43 6.73 -12.47 -10.73
CA PRO A 43 5.33 -12.54 -11.16
C PRO A 43 4.41 -13.43 -10.32
N VAL A 44 4.93 -14.50 -9.73
CA VAL A 44 4.14 -15.37 -8.85
C VAL A 44 3.77 -14.65 -7.55
N ASP A 45 4.71 -13.91 -6.98
CA ASP A 45 4.52 -13.22 -5.69
C ASP A 45 3.65 -11.96 -5.85
N ASN A 46 3.86 -11.18 -6.91
CA ASN A 46 2.99 -10.04 -7.24
C ASN A 46 1.63 -10.44 -7.86
N LEU A 47 1.40 -11.74 -8.01
CA LEU A 47 0.20 -12.39 -8.54
C LEU A 47 -0.01 -12.28 -10.05
N SER A 48 0.77 -11.51 -10.81
CA SER A 48 0.55 -11.39 -12.26
C SER A 48 0.76 -12.69 -13.03
N GLY A 49 1.66 -13.55 -12.55
CA GLY A 49 2.04 -14.83 -13.17
C GLY A 49 1.21 -16.02 -12.72
N LEU A 50 0.04 -15.79 -12.12
CA LEU A 50 -0.88 -16.86 -11.73
C LEU A 50 -1.76 -17.27 -12.92
N PRO A 51 -2.20 -18.54 -13.03
CA PRO A 51 -3.02 -19.02 -14.16
C PRO A 51 -4.30 -18.23 -14.41
N ARG A 52 -4.85 -17.58 -13.39
CA ARG A 52 -6.05 -16.72 -13.52
C ARG A 52 -5.79 -15.42 -14.31
N HIS A 53 -4.53 -15.14 -14.64
CA HIS A 53 -4.05 -13.94 -15.32
C HIS A 53 -3.25 -14.29 -16.60
N ASP A 54 -3.43 -15.49 -17.16
CA ASP A 54 -2.79 -15.90 -18.42
C ASP A 54 -3.21 -15.02 -19.63
N ASP A 55 -4.23 -14.17 -19.48
CA ASP A 55 -4.68 -13.18 -20.45
C ASP A 55 -3.90 -11.86 -20.41
N MET A 56 -3.00 -11.67 -19.43
CA MET A 56 -2.09 -10.53 -19.35
C MET A 56 -0.63 -10.97 -19.39
N ALA A 57 0.27 -10.03 -19.71
CA ALA A 57 1.69 -10.26 -19.59
C ALA A 57 2.13 -10.18 -18.12
N ASP A 58 3.12 -11.00 -17.75
CA ASP A 58 3.79 -10.89 -16.45
C ASP A 58 4.25 -9.46 -16.17
N VAL A 59 3.98 -8.98 -14.97
CA VAL A 59 4.44 -7.69 -14.49
C VAL A 59 5.81 -7.86 -13.87
N VAL A 60 6.82 -7.30 -14.55
CA VAL A 60 8.21 -7.25 -14.09
C VAL A 60 8.69 -5.80 -14.16
N CYS A 61 8.90 -5.21 -12.99
CA CYS A 61 9.36 -3.84 -12.82
C CYS A 61 10.84 -3.83 -12.40
N LYS A 62 11.52 -2.71 -12.65
CA LYS A 62 12.85 -2.47 -12.07
C LYS A 62 12.78 -2.43 -10.54
N PRO A 63 13.85 -2.85 -9.83
CA PRO A 63 13.94 -2.70 -8.39
C PRO A 63 13.70 -1.26 -7.93
N ALA A 64 13.17 -1.12 -6.72
CA ALA A 64 13.03 0.17 -6.05
C ALA A 64 14.40 0.67 -5.55
N GLU A 65 14.56 2.00 -5.53
CA GLU A 65 15.77 2.66 -5.01
C GLU A 65 15.83 2.63 -3.49
N HIS A 66 14.66 2.64 -2.84
CA HIS A 66 14.55 2.78 -1.39
C HIS A 66 13.57 1.78 -0.80
N THR A 67 13.89 1.34 0.41
CA THR A 67 12.95 0.66 1.29
C THR A 67 12.43 1.62 2.35
N PHE A 68 11.20 1.40 2.80
CA PHE A 68 10.63 2.16 3.91
C PHE A 68 11.28 1.77 5.25
N VAL A 69 11.43 2.76 6.12
CA VAL A 69 11.65 2.61 7.55
C VAL A 69 10.37 3.05 8.23
N PHE A 70 9.75 2.12 8.95
CA PHE A 70 8.42 2.35 9.53
C PHE A 70 8.50 3.31 10.72
N HIS A 71 7.45 4.13 10.86
CA HIS A 71 7.32 5.16 11.91
C HIS A 71 8.35 6.30 11.85
N GLU A 72 9.15 6.38 10.79
CA GLU A 72 9.99 7.54 10.53
C GLU A 72 9.24 8.59 9.70
N GLU A 73 9.52 9.86 10.00
CA GLU A 73 9.04 10.99 9.21
C GLU A 73 9.89 11.16 7.96
N TYR A 74 9.23 11.24 6.82
CA TYR A 74 9.81 11.51 5.52
C TYR A 74 9.53 12.96 5.12
N GLN A 75 10.55 13.62 4.59
CA GLN A 75 10.40 14.91 3.90
C GLN A 75 10.94 14.78 2.48
N LEU A 76 10.04 14.72 1.49
CA LEU A 76 10.37 14.67 0.07
C LEU A 76 9.82 15.93 -0.62
N GLU A 77 10.68 16.90 -0.85
CA GLU A 77 10.28 18.24 -1.32
C GLU A 77 9.19 18.83 -0.40
N GLU A 78 8.02 19.19 -0.92
CA GLU A 78 6.88 19.68 -0.11
C GLU A 78 6.08 18.58 0.63
N PHE A 79 6.38 17.30 0.42
CA PHE A 79 5.62 16.20 1.03
C PHE A 79 6.22 15.74 2.35
N HIS A 80 5.43 15.88 3.42
CA HIS A 80 5.71 15.35 4.75
C HIS A 80 4.77 14.17 5.04
N PHE A 81 5.34 13.00 5.35
CA PHE A 81 4.55 11.80 5.64
C PHE A 81 5.29 10.80 6.53
N THR A 82 4.52 9.92 7.18
CA THR A 82 5.04 8.75 7.90
C THR A 82 4.50 7.48 7.27
N VAL A 83 5.26 6.39 7.34
CA VAL A 83 4.86 5.07 6.86
C VAL A 83 4.51 4.15 8.03
N LEU A 84 3.29 3.62 8.04
CA LEU A 84 2.82 2.67 9.03
C LEU A 84 2.74 1.26 8.42
N PRO A 85 3.24 0.22 9.09
CA PRO A 85 3.14 -1.15 8.60
C PRO A 85 1.71 -1.65 8.81
N THR A 86 1.01 -2.00 7.73
CA THR A 86 -0.34 -2.57 7.77
C THR A 86 -0.40 -3.93 7.08
N PRO A 87 0.40 -4.92 7.54
CA PRO A 87 0.45 -6.24 6.92
C PRO A 87 -0.83 -7.04 7.21
N GLY A 88 -1.06 -8.04 6.37
CA GLY A 88 -2.14 -9.02 6.52
C GLY A 88 -3.00 -9.17 5.26
N HIS A 89 -3.15 -8.12 4.45
CA HIS A 89 -3.54 -8.30 3.04
C HIS A 89 -2.39 -8.91 2.23
N SER A 90 -1.19 -8.36 2.45
CA SER A 90 0.10 -8.84 1.99
C SER A 90 1.13 -8.69 3.12
N ILE A 91 2.30 -9.34 3.00
CA ILE A 91 3.33 -9.34 4.06
C ILE A 91 4.01 -7.98 4.27
N GLY A 92 4.07 -7.14 3.24
CA GLY A 92 4.70 -5.82 3.23
C GLY A 92 3.73 -4.68 3.02
N GLY A 93 2.43 -4.90 3.20
CA GLY A 93 1.42 -3.84 3.11
C GLY A 93 1.73 -2.69 4.08
N VAL A 94 1.68 -1.47 3.58
CA VAL A 94 1.87 -0.22 4.34
C VAL A 94 0.76 0.78 4.08
N SER A 95 0.58 1.68 5.04
CA SER A 95 -0.26 2.87 4.92
C SER A 95 0.59 4.13 5.04
N LEU A 96 0.32 5.13 4.18
CA LEU A 96 1.07 6.38 4.10
C LEU A 96 0.26 7.51 4.73
N VAL A 97 0.73 8.04 5.86
CA VAL A 97 0.04 9.07 6.64
C VAL A 97 0.60 10.43 6.30
N PHE A 98 -0.24 11.35 5.83
CA PHE A 98 0.13 12.72 5.52
C PHE A 98 -0.50 13.65 6.57
N PRO A 99 0.22 13.96 7.68
CA PRO A 99 -0.35 14.68 8.81
C PRO A 99 -0.81 16.10 8.43
N ASP A 100 -0.05 16.80 7.58
CA ASP A 100 -0.35 18.18 7.16
C ASP A 100 -1.65 18.28 6.34
N SER A 101 -2.01 17.19 5.66
CA SER A 101 -3.23 17.07 4.85
C SER A 101 -4.36 16.32 5.57
N HIS A 102 -4.14 15.88 6.82
CA HIS A 102 -5.07 15.08 7.60
C HIS A 102 -5.65 13.85 6.86
N LEU A 103 -4.81 13.14 6.11
CA LEU A 103 -5.21 11.96 5.33
C LEU A 103 -4.26 10.78 5.50
N VAL A 104 -4.76 9.59 5.16
CA VAL A 104 -3.98 8.35 5.05
C VAL A 104 -4.34 7.59 3.77
N LEU A 105 -3.32 7.16 3.04
CA LEU A 105 -3.46 6.24 1.92
C LEU A 105 -3.25 4.82 2.44
N THR A 106 -4.30 3.98 2.42
CA THR A 106 -4.27 2.68 3.11
C THR A 106 -3.95 1.49 2.21
N GLY A 107 -3.79 1.72 0.90
CA GLY A 107 -3.72 0.65 -0.08
C GLY A 107 -4.90 -0.31 0.12
N ASP A 108 -4.60 -1.60 0.21
CA ASP A 108 -5.61 -2.64 0.35
C ASP A 108 -5.76 -3.13 1.79
N ALA A 109 -5.37 -2.33 2.79
CA ALA A 109 -5.56 -2.69 4.20
C ALA A 109 -6.99 -2.40 4.68
N LEU A 110 -7.41 -1.13 4.63
CA LEU A 110 -8.70 -0.65 5.14
C LEU A 110 -9.49 0.03 4.03
N PHE A 111 -10.73 -0.41 3.83
CA PHE A 111 -11.70 0.15 2.89
C PHE A 111 -12.90 0.71 3.63
N ARG A 112 -13.82 1.35 2.91
CA ARG A 112 -15.11 1.75 3.48
C ARG A 112 -15.94 0.53 3.88
N GLU A 113 -16.17 0.37 5.18
CA GLU A 113 -17.00 -0.68 5.79
C GLU A 113 -16.55 -2.12 5.43
N THR A 114 -15.28 -2.30 5.06
CA THR A 114 -14.67 -3.62 4.82
C THR A 114 -13.14 -3.52 4.92
N ILE A 115 -12.43 -4.64 4.73
CA ILE A 115 -10.96 -4.74 4.80
C ILE A 115 -10.40 -5.46 3.58
N GLY A 116 -9.07 -5.40 3.42
CA GLY A 116 -8.29 -6.26 2.52
C GLY A 116 -8.70 -7.72 2.56
N ARG A 117 -8.77 -8.36 1.39
CA ARG A 117 -8.82 -9.83 1.34
C ARG A 117 -7.53 -10.41 1.91
N THR A 118 -7.62 -11.54 2.59
CA THR A 118 -6.51 -12.15 3.36
C THR A 118 -6.26 -13.61 2.97
N ASP A 119 -6.88 -14.06 1.88
CA ASP A 119 -6.82 -15.44 1.38
C ASP A 119 -5.75 -15.66 0.29
N LEU A 120 -4.99 -14.61 -0.04
CA LEU A 120 -3.85 -14.65 -0.96
C LEU A 120 -2.60 -15.15 -0.23
N PRO A 121 -1.54 -15.57 -0.95
CA PRO A 121 -0.26 -15.91 -0.33
C PRO A 121 0.21 -14.82 0.64
N THR A 122 0.69 -15.23 1.81
CA THR A 122 1.08 -14.36 2.95
C THR A 122 -0.06 -13.62 3.67
N GLY A 123 -1.30 -13.70 3.16
CA GLY A 123 -2.45 -13.07 3.80
C GLY A 123 -2.81 -13.68 5.17
N SER A 124 -3.29 -12.83 6.08
CA SER A 124 -3.72 -13.20 7.43
C SER A 124 -4.75 -12.21 7.96
N THR A 125 -5.98 -12.68 8.20
CA THR A 125 -7.06 -11.86 8.77
C THR A 125 -6.70 -11.34 10.15
N GLU A 126 -6.15 -12.20 11.02
CA GLU A 126 -5.75 -11.80 12.37
C GLU A 126 -4.70 -10.69 12.34
N GLN A 127 -3.71 -10.82 11.46
CA GLN A 127 -2.66 -9.81 11.30
C GLN A 127 -3.20 -8.50 10.74
N LEU A 128 -4.11 -8.56 9.76
CA LEU A 128 -4.71 -7.38 9.16
C LEU A 128 -5.57 -6.61 10.15
N LEU A 129 -6.43 -7.30 10.91
CA LEU A 129 -7.24 -6.66 11.94
C LEU A 129 -6.36 -6.04 13.03
N HIS A 130 -5.34 -6.77 13.48
CA HIS A 130 -4.40 -6.28 14.47
C HIS A 130 -3.64 -5.03 13.99
N SER A 131 -3.16 -5.03 12.75
CA SER A 131 -2.43 -3.89 12.20
C SER A 131 -3.33 -2.68 12.00
N ILE A 132 -4.57 -2.84 11.52
CA ILE A 132 -5.54 -1.75 11.44
C ILE A 132 -5.84 -1.17 12.83
N GLN A 133 -6.09 -2.01 13.84
CA GLN A 133 -6.40 -1.53 15.20
C GLN A 133 -5.23 -0.80 15.85
N THR A 134 -4.01 -1.29 15.68
CA THR A 134 -2.81 -0.74 16.35
C THR A 134 -2.18 0.43 15.60
N GLN A 135 -2.37 0.51 14.28
CA GLN A 135 -1.73 1.53 13.44
C GLN A 135 -2.71 2.58 12.92
N LEU A 136 -3.83 2.17 12.34
CA LEU A 136 -4.77 3.10 11.71
C LEU A 136 -5.76 3.65 12.75
N PHE A 137 -6.30 2.80 13.63
CA PHE A 137 -7.25 3.23 14.64
C PHE A 137 -6.60 3.99 15.81
N THR A 138 -5.28 4.15 15.82
CA THR A 138 -4.60 5.08 16.73
C THR A 138 -4.49 6.49 16.17
N LEU A 139 -4.73 6.68 14.87
CA LEU A 139 -4.75 7.99 14.22
C LEU A 139 -5.95 8.84 14.69
N PRO A 140 -5.83 10.19 14.60
CA PRO A 140 -6.98 11.08 14.66
C PRO A 140 -7.99 10.78 13.55
N ASN A 141 -9.11 11.51 13.52
CA ASN A 141 -10.08 11.34 12.43
C ASN A 141 -9.54 11.91 11.11
N TYR A 142 -8.77 11.10 10.39
CA TYR A 142 -8.21 11.42 9.08
C TYR A 142 -9.10 10.86 7.97
N ASP A 143 -9.04 11.52 6.81
CA ASP A 143 -9.61 10.98 5.58
C ASP A 143 -8.81 9.75 5.14
N VAL A 144 -9.52 8.68 4.79
CA VAL A 144 -8.94 7.41 4.36
C VAL A 144 -9.19 7.24 2.87
N TYR A 145 -8.10 7.13 2.11
CA TYR A 145 -8.12 6.83 0.68
C TYR A 145 -7.59 5.42 0.43
N PRO A 146 -8.49 4.45 0.19
CA PRO A 146 -8.07 3.08 -0.12
C PRO A 146 -7.55 2.94 -1.55
N GLY A 147 -6.93 1.79 -1.83
CA GLY A 147 -6.55 1.38 -3.18
C GLY A 147 -7.74 1.17 -4.12
N HIS A 148 -8.90 0.81 -3.57
CA HIS A 148 -10.12 0.50 -4.31
C HIS A 148 -11.36 1.05 -3.62
N GLY A 149 -12.38 1.40 -4.40
CA GLY A 149 -13.67 1.85 -3.88
C GLY A 149 -13.66 3.28 -3.32
N PRO A 150 -14.72 3.68 -2.59
CA PRO A 150 -14.88 5.05 -2.13
C PRO A 150 -14.01 5.36 -0.90
N ALA A 151 -13.65 6.64 -0.74
CA ALA A 151 -13.03 7.16 0.47
C ALA A 151 -13.95 7.03 1.71
N THR A 152 -13.32 7.03 2.90
CA THR A 152 -13.97 6.98 4.21
C THR A 152 -13.16 7.79 5.23
N THR A 153 -13.40 7.63 6.54
CA THR A 153 -12.62 8.27 7.61
C THR A 153 -12.28 7.28 8.72
N ILE A 154 -11.22 7.54 9.48
CA ILE A 154 -10.85 6.72 10.63
C ILE A 154 -12.01 6.61 11.64
N ALA A 155 -12.75 7.69 11.91
CA ALA A 155 -13.89 7.64 12.83
C ALA A 155 -15.07 6.83 12.29
N HIS A 156 -15.35 6.90 10.98
CA HIS A 156 -16.39 6.09 10.35
C HIS A 156 -16.06 4.60 10.46
N GLU A 157 -14.83 4.20 10.12
CA GLU A 157 -14.44 2.79 10.15
C GLU A 157 -14.37 2.22 11.58
N LYS A 158 -13.97 3.01 12.57
CA LYS A 158 -14.06 2.60 13.99
C LYS A 158 -15.48 2.30 14.46
N THR A 159 -16.49 2.89 13.82
CA THR A 159 -17.89 2.84 14.28
C THR A 159 -18.73 1.85 13.47
N PHE A 160 -18.48 1.77 12.16
CA PHE A 160 -19.38 1.10 11.22
C PHE A 160 -18.75 -0.06 10.46
N ASN A 161 -17.43 -0.26 10.53
CA ASN A 161 -16.80 -1.37 9.84
C ASN A 161 -17.14 -2.69 10.56
N PRO A 162 -17.82 -3.65 9.90
CA PRO A 162 -18.35 -4.85 10.55
C PRO A 162 -17.27 -5.86 10.97
N PHE A 163 -16.01 -5.61 10.63
CA PHE A 163 -14.87 -6.44 11.04
C PHE A 163 -14.33 -6.08 12.44
N PHE A 164 -14.80 -4.99 13.04
CA PHE A 164 -14.37 -4.46 14.35
C PHE A 164 -15.55 -4.22 15.28
#